data_AF-A0AAW6I3Z4-F1
#
_entry.id   AF-A0AAW6I3Z4-F1
#
_cell.length_a   1.000
_cell.length_b   1.000
_cell.length_c   1.000
_cell.angle_alpha   90.00
_cell.angle_beta   90.00
_cell.angle_gamma   90.00
#
_symmetry.space_group_name_H-M   'P 1'
#
loop_
_entity.id
_entity.type
_entity.pdbx_description
1 polymer ?
#
loop_
_entity_poly.entity_id
_entity_poly.type
_entity_poly.pdbx_seq_one_letter_code
_entity_poly.pdbx_strand_id
1 'polypeptide(L)'
;MRQENWSVRKLRKLLDNKIAAVENVMREGLESASTDYCRFFEWKAAYLYKGELLRGHYRLLRNKVSRTDDVEDLKRYFGDIAMYHRERLAGGTPAGSGTHPMADTCRALSLECSRQVLKDCMEFSRILSLEQPEEDVKKENRQPVKHRTNGLKR
;
A
#
# COMPACT_ATOMS: atom_id res chain seq x y z
N MET A 1 1.33 -4.25 -29.00
CA MET A 1 1.46 -3.88 -27.57
C MET A 1 0.30 -4.51 -26.84
N ARG A 2 0.54 -5.31 -25.79
CA ARG A 2 -0.54 -5.91 -24.99
C ARG A 2 -1.17 -4.79 -24.15
N GLN A 3 -2.48 -4.62 -24.22
CA GLN A 3 -3.18 -3.65 -23.38
C GLN A 3 -3.05 -4.13 -21.93
N GLU A 4 -2.51 -3.28 -21.06
CA GLU A 4 -2.35 -3.56 -19.64
C GLU A 4 -3.72 -3.81 -19.00
N ASN A 5 -3.83 -4.81 -18.14
CA ASN A 5 -5.09 -5.12 -17.47
C ASN A 5 -5.51 -3.93 -16.58
N TRP A 6 -6.73 -3.41 -16.80
CA TRP A 6 -7.24 -2.23 -16.09
C TRP A 6 -7.20 -2.41 -14.56
N SER A 7 -7.56 -3.60 -14.06
CA SER A 7 -7.58 -3.88 -12.62
C SER A 7 -6.16 -3.86 -12.03
N VAL A 8 -5.18 -4.40 -12.77
CA VAL A 8 -3.75 -4.41 -12.41
C VAL A 8 -3.18 -2.99 -12.41
N ARG A 9 -3.52 -2.17 -13.40
CA ARG A 9 -3.15 -0.75 -13.45
C ARG A 9 -3.72 0.03 -12.25
N LYS A 10 -4.99 -0.17 -11.95
CA LYS A 10 -5.67 0.47 -10.80
C LYS A 10 -5.03 0.05 -9.48
N LEU A 11 -4.75 -1.24 -9.33
CA LEU A 11 -4.06 -1.78 -8.16
C LEU A 11 -2.65 -1.19 -8.00
N ARG A 12 -1.88 -1.06 -9.08
CA ARG A 12 -0.55 -0.45 -9.03
C ARG A 12 -0.62 0.98 -8.51
N LYS A 13 -1.54 1.79 -9.04
CA LYS A 13 -1.76 3.17 -8.58
C LYS A 13 -2.16 3.22 -7.09
N LEU A 14 -3.01 2.29 -6.64
CA LEU A 14 -3.39 2.22 -5.23
C LEU A 14 -2.19 1.89 -4.33
N LEU A 15 -1.34 0.95 -4.74
CA LEU A 15 -0.13 0.59 -4.00
C LEU A 15 0.87 1.76 -3.96
N ASP A 16 1.09 2.45 -5.08
CA ASP A 16 1.93 3.65 -5.13
C ASP A 16 1.41 4.74 -4.16
N ASN A 17 0.09 4.97 -4.14
CA ASN A 17 -0.53 5.91 -3.20
C ASN A 17 -0.35 5.49 -1.73
N LYS A 18 -0.50 4.20 -1.40
CA LYS A 18 -0.29 3.69 -0.04
C LYS A 18 1.17 3.83 0.40
N ILE A 19 2.13 3.54 -0.49
CA ILE A 19 3.55 3.74 -0.22
C ILE A 19 3.84 5.22 0.05
N ALA A 20 3.38 6.11 -0.83
CA ALA A 20 3.59 7.55 -0.68
C ALA A 20 2.96 8.08 0.62
N ALA A 21 1.76 7.64 0.98
CA ALA A 21 1.11 8.03 2.24
C ALA A 21 1.94 7.63 3.46
N VAL A 22 2.45 6.39 3.49
CA VAL A 22 3.33 5.92 4.58
C VAL A 22 4.64 6.72 4.61
N GLU A 23 5.29 6.92 3.47
CA GLU A 23 6.55 7.65 3.39
C GLU A 23 6.41 9.13 3.79
N ASN A 24 5.29 9.77 3.47
CA ASN A 24 5.00 11.14 3.89
C ASN A 24 4.89 11.25 5.41
N VAL A 25 4.11 10.37 6.05
CA VAL A 25 3.99 10.32 7.51
C VAL A 25 5.35 10.05 8.16
N MET A 26 6.17 9.20 7.54
CA MET A 26 7.51 8.92 8.06
C MET A 26 8.45 10.11 7.95
N ARG A 27 8.42 10.85 6.84
CA ARG A 27 9.24 12.07 6.70
C ARG A 27 8.90 13.09 7.79
N GLU A 28 7.61 13.36 8.02
CA GLU A 28 7.17 14.26 9.10
C GLU A 28 7.62 13.77 10.48
N GLY A 29 7.59 12.45 10.72
CA GLY A 29 8.10 11.85 11.94
C GLY A 29 9.61 12.03 12.12
N LEU A 30 10.39 11.87 11.07
CA LEU A 30 11.85 12.00 11.11
C LEU A 30 12.32 13.44 11.30
N GLU A 31 11.64 14.42 10.70
CA GLU A 31 11.94 15.85 10.89
C GLU A 31 11.84 16.27 12.37
N SER A 32 10.95 15.64 13.13
CA SER A 32 10.83 15.91 14.58
C SER A 32 11.98 15.33 15.40
N ALA A 33 12.63 14.25 14.93
CA ALA A 33 13.68 13.55 15.66
C ALA A 33 14.94 14.39 15.84
N SER A 34 15.23 15.28 14.88
CA SER A 34 16.39 16.18 14.94
C SER A 34 16.17 17.42 15.82
N THR A 35 14.96 17.61 16.35
CA THR A 35 14.59 18.82 17.09
C THR A 35 14.36 18.55 18.58
N ASP A 36 13.68 17.46 18.93
CA ASP A 36 13.45 17.04 20.31
C ASP A 36 13.41 15.51 20.39
N TYR A 37 14.51 14.94 20.87
CA TYR A 37 14.72 13.50 20.88
C TYR A 37 13.79 12.77 21.86
N CYS A 38 13.52 13.35 23.03
CA CYS A 38 12.60 12.74 24.00
C CYS A 38 11.17 12.72 23.46
N ARG A 39 10.71 13.86 22.93
CA ARG A 39 9.38 13.99 22.35
C ARG A 39 9.16 13.10 21.13
N PHE A 40 10.23 12.83 20.38
CA PHE A 40 10.20 11.84 19.30
C PHE A 40 9.85 10.43 19.81
N PHE A 41 10.49 9.96 20.88
CA PHE A 41 10.17 8.64 21.45
C PHE A 41 8.75 8.58 22.01
N GLU A 42 8.29 9.64 22.64
CA GLU A 42 6.95 9.72 23.21
C GLU A 42 5.84 9.68 22.15
N TRP A 43 6.02 10.39 21.02
CA TRP A 43 4.91 10.66 20.10
C TRP A 43 5.09 10.15 18.68
N LYS A 44 6.31 9.84 18.23
CA LYS A 44 6.62 9.59 16.81
C LYS A 44 7.27 8.24 16.53
N ALA A 45 7.99 7.67 17.49
CA ALA A 45 8.67 6.37 17.31
C ALA A 45 7.72 5.24 16.90
N ALA A 46 6.52 5.16 17.48
CA ALA A 46 5.51 4.16 17.12
C ALA A 46 5.05 4.28 15.66
N TYR A 47 4.85 5.51 15.16
CA TYR A 47 4.45 5.76 13.78
C TYR A 47 5.55 5.35 12.80
N LEU A 48 6.82 5.65 13.10
CA LEU A 48 7.93 5.23 12.25
C LEU A 48 8.14 3.73 12.24
N TYR A 49 8.02 3.09 13.40
CA TYR A 49 8.11 1.63 13.49
C TYR A 49 7.04 0.96 12.61
N LYS A 50 5.79 1.41 12.72
CA LYS A 50 4.70 0.90 11.86
C LYS A 50 4.92 1.25 10.39
N GLY A 51 5.40 2.47 10.12
CA GLY A 51 5.69 2.97 8.78
C GLY A 51 6.72 2.10 8.06
N GLU A 52 7.83 1.77 8.71
CA GLU A 52 8.86 0.89 8.16
C GLU A 52 8.30 -0.50 7.78
N LEU A 53 7.53 -1.12 8.68
CA LEU A 53 6.90 -2.41 8.42
C LEU A 53 5.93 -2.35 7.24
N LEU A 54 5.01 -1.38 7.24
CA LEU A 54 4.01 -1.24 6.17
C LEU A 54 4.64 -0.89 4.83
N ARG A 55 5.63 0.02 4.82
CA ARG A 55 6.38 0.38 3.61
C ARG A 55 7.06 -0.84 3.00
N GLY A 56 7.68 -1.69 3.82
CA GLY A 56 8.30 -2.94 3.37
C GLY A 56 7.30 -3.86 2.69
N HIS A 57 6.15 -4.11 3.34
CA HIS A 57 5.08 -4.93 2.77
C HIS A 57 4.53 -4.34 1.46
N TYR A 58 4.16 -3.06 1.42
CA TYR A 58 3.59 -2.47 0.21
C TYR A 58 4.58 -2.44 -0.96
N ARG A 59 5.87 -2.19 -0.71
CA ARG A 59 6.90 -2.27 -1.76
C ARG A 59 7.05 -3.68 -2.32
N LEU A 60 6.99 -4.71 -1.47
CA LEU A 60 7.01 -6.11 -1.92
C LEU A 60 5.80 -6.42 -2.83
N LEU A 61 4.60 -6.02 -2.41
CA LEU A 61 3.37 -6.22 -3.19
C LEU A 61 3.43 -5.46 -4.52
N ARG A 62 3.86 -4.19 -4.49
CA ARG A 62 4.03 -3.34 -5.68
C ARG A 62 5.01 -3.97 -6.67
N ASN A 63 6.13 -4.51 -6.17
CA ASN A 63 7.13 -5.17 -7.01
C ASN A 63 6.50 -6.36 -7.76
N LYS A 64 5.74 -7.22 -7.07
CA LYS A 64 5.02 -8.33 -7.69
C LYS A 64 4.05 -7.85 -8.80
N VAL A 65 3.22 -6.85 -8.50
CA VAL A 65 2.26 -6.24 -9.46
C VAL A 65 2.94 -5.61 -10.69
N SER A 66 4.23 -5.32 -10.61
CA SER A 66 4.96 -4.72 -11.73
C SER A 66 5.64 -5.75 -12.63
N ARG A 67 5.61 -7.03 -12.25
CA ARG A 67 6.26 -8.13 -12.99
C ARG A 67 5.28 -8.97 -13.79
N THR A 68 3.98 -8.82 -13.56
CA THR A 68 2.96 -9.65 -14.19
C THR A 68 1.62 -8.92 -14.29
N ASP A 69 0.87 -9.21 -15.35
CA ASP A 69 -0.54 -8.83 -15.54
C ASP A 69 -1.49 -10.04 -15.32
N ASP A 70 -0.95 -11.19 -14.90
CA ASP A 70 -1.73 -12.37 -14.58
C ASP A 70 -2.51 -12.16 -13.27
N VAL A 71 -3.81 -11.90 -13.43
CA VAL A 71 -4.74 -11.63 -12.33
C VAL A 71 -4.82 -12.79 -11.34
N GLU A 72 -4.80 -14.04 -11.81
CA GLU A 72 -4.95 -15.21 -10.94
C GLU A 72 -3.66 -15.51 -10.17
N ASP A 73 -2.48 -15.29 -10.78
CA ASP A 73 -1.20 -15.30 -10.06
C ASP A 73 -1.15 -14.22 -8.98
N LEU A 74 -1.63 -13.00 -9.27
CA LEU A 74 -1.68 -11.91 -8.30
C LEU A 74 -2.65 -12.20 -7.14
N LYS A 75 -3.84 -12.73 -7.43
CA LYS A 75 -4.82 -13.13 -6.39
C LYS A 75 -4.26 -14.22 -5.48
N ARG A 76 -3.64 -15.26 -6.05
CA ARG A 76 -2.97 -16.31 -5.27
C ARG A 76 -1.89 -15.72 -4.37
N TYR A 77 -1.01 -14.89 -4.93
CA TYR A 77 0.06 -14.26 -4.16
C TYR A 77 -0.45 -13.41 -2.99
N PHE A 78 -1.50 -12.60 -3.19
CA PHE A 78 -2.11 -11.84 -2.10
C PHE A 78 -2.84 -12.73 -1.09
N GLY A 79 -3.43 -13.83 -1.55
CA GLY A 79 -4.00 -14.87 -0.70
C GLY A 79 -2.97 -15.48 0.24
N ASP A 80 -1.79 -15.82 -0.26
CA ASP A 80 -0.70 -16.39 0.53
C ASP A 80 -0.19 -15.40 1.60
N ILE A 81 0.00 -14.13 1.22
CA ILE A 81 0.39 -13.07 2.17
C ILE A 81 -0.70 -12.85 3.23
N ALA A 82 -1.97 -12.83 2.82
CA ALA A 82 -3.09 -12.71 3.76
C ALA A 82 -3.15 -13.90 4.72
N MET A 83 -2.94 -15.13 4.23
CA MET A 83 -2.92 -16.34 5.04
C MET A 83 -1.80 -16.28 6.09
N TYR A 84 -0.58 -15.93 5.68
CA TYR A 84 0.55 -15.74 6.59
C TYR A 84 0.22 -14.76 7.73
N HIS A 85 -0.35 -13.59 7.40
CA HIS A 85 -0.72 -12.62 8.44
C HIS A 85 -1.89 -13.09 9.31
N ARG A 86 -2.85 -13.84 8.77
CA ARG A 86 -3.94 -14.44 9.54
C ARG A 86 -3.42 -15.46 10.55
N GLU A 87 -2.55 -16.37 10.13
CA GLU A 87 -1.93 -17.36 11.02
C GLU A 87 -1.09 -16.69 12.10
N ARG A 88 -0.29 -15.69 11.74
CA ARG A 88 0.49 -14.90 12.69
C ARG A 88 -0.37 -14.19 13.74
N LEU A 89 -1.57 -13.73 13.36
CA LEU A 89 -2.52 -13.11 14.27
C LEU A 89 -3.23 -14.14 15.16
N ALA A 90 -3.48 -15.35 14.66
CA ALA A 90 -4.08 -16.44 15.42
C ALA A 90 -3.09 -17.05 16.44
N GLY A 91 -1.81 -17.12 16.09
CA GLY A 91 -0.74 -17.65 16.96
C GLY A 91 -0.15 -16.64 17.96
N GLY A 92 -0.73 -15.44 18.08
CA GLY A 92 -0.16 -14.37 18.91
C GLY A 92 -0.20 -14.71 20.41
N THR A 93 0.97 -14.86 21.04
CA THR A 93 1.10 -14.88 22.50
C THR A 93 0.57 -13.55 23.09
N PRO A 94 -0.15 -13.57 24.23
CA PRO A 94 -0.63 -12.34 24.87
C PRO A 94 0.50 -11.31 25.10
N ALA A 95 0.14 -10.03 25.01
CA ALA A 95 1.01 -8.93 25.44
C ALA A 95 1.41 -9.16 26.92
N GLY A 96 2.70 -8.95 27.26
CA GLY A 96 3.24 -9.23 28.60
C GLY A 96 4.05 -10.53 28.75
N SER A 97 4.32 -11.25 27.64
CA SER A 97 5.16 -12.46 27.64
C SER A 97 6.64 -12.20 27.34
N GLY A 98 7.01 -10.96 27.00
CA GLY A 98 8.40 -10.59 26.71
C GLY A 98 9.17 -10.12 27.93
N THR A 99 10.49 -10.31 27.92
CA THR A 99 11.42 -9.88 28.96
C THR A 99 11.65 -8.36 29.05
N HIS A 100 11.12 -7.55 28.11
CA HIS A 100 11.33 -6.10 28.07
C HIS A 100 10.10 -5.31 27.56
N PRO A 101 9.62 -4.25 28.27
CA PRO A 101 8.41 -3.50 27.89
C PRO A 101 8.40 -2.94 26.46
N MET A 102 9.53 -2.44 25.97
CA MET A 102 9.62 -1.94 24.59
C MET A 102 9.41 -3.06 23.55
N ALA A 103 9.87 -4.29 23.85
CA ALA A 103 9.70 -5.41 22.94
C ALA A 103 8.22 -5.81 22.85
N ASP A 104 7.48 -5.70 23.95
CA ASP A 104 6.03 -5.93 23.97
C ASP A 104 5.28 -4.88 23.16
N THR A 105 5.65 -3.59 23.30
CA THR A 105 5.10 -2.50 22.47
C THR A 105 5.39 -2.74 20.98
N CYS A 106 6.64 -3.03 20.62
CA CYS A 106 7.02 -3.34 19.23
C CYS A 106 6.26 -4.56 18.67
N ARG A 107 6.00 -5.58 19.50
CA ARG A 107 5.19 -6.74 19.11
C ARG A 107 3.75 -6.32 18.83
N ALA A 108 3.13 -5.54 19.72
CA ALA A 108 1.76 -5.04 19.53
C ALA A 108 1.63 -4.21 18.24
N LEU A 109 2.54 -3.26 18.01
CA LEU A 109 2.58 -2.44 16.80
C LEU A 109 2.76 -3.31 15.54
N SER A 110 3.60 -4.33 15.60
CA SER A 110 3.79 -5.26 14.49
C SER A 110 2.52 -6.06 14.16
N LEU A 111 1.77 -6.51 15.19
CA LEU A 111 0.49 -7.18 15.00
C LEU A 111 -0.57 -6.24 14.41
N GLU A 112 -0.58 -4.96 14.78
CA GLU A 112 -1.43 -3.95 14.11
C GLU A 112 -1.08 -3.84 12.61
N CYS A 113 0.20 -3.77 12.26
CA CYS A 113 0.62 -3.77 10.85
C CYS A 113 0.16 -5.03 10.13
N SER A 114 0.20 -6.20 10.77
CA SER A 114 -0.31 -7.45 10.16
C SER A 114 -1.80 -7.41 9.89
N ARG A 115 -2.60 -6.85 10.81
CA ARG A 115 -4.05 -6.67 10.58
C ARG A 115 -4.30 -5.77 9.38
N GLN A 116 -3.52 -4.69 9.25
CA GLN A 116 -3.63 -3.77 8.12
C GLN A 116 -3.26 -4.47 6.80
N VAL A 117 -2.13 -5.18 6.74
CA VAL A 117 -1.69 -5.88 5.52
C VAL A 117 -2.70 -6.97 5.13
N LEU A 118 -3.22 -7.74 6.08
CA LEU A 118 -4.29 -8.72 5.84
C LEU A 118 -5.52 -8.06 5.20
N LYS A 119 -6.00 -6.95 5.79
CA LYS A 119 -7.15 -6.21 5.26
C LYS A 119 -6.90 -5.72 3.84
N ASP A 120 -5.72 -5.15 3.60
CA ASP A 120 -5.34 -4.58 2.31
C ASP A 120 -5.18 -5.67 1.24
N CYS A 121 -4.58 -6.82 1.54
CA CYS A 121 -4.48 -7.94 0.60
C CYS A 121 -5.87 -8.46 0.16
N MET A 122 -6.84 -8.48 1.07
CA MET A 122 -8.22 -8.81 0.71
C MET A 122 -8.85 -7.75 -0.20
N GLU A 123 -8.59 -6.46 0.05
CA GLU A 123 -9.04 -5.37 -0.81
C GLU A 123 -8.41 -5.43 -2.21
N PHE A 124 -7.10 -5.71 -2.29
CA PHE A 124 -6.39 -5.86 -3.56
C PHE A 124 -6.95 -7.03 -4.39
N SER A 125 -7.27 -8.14 -3.74
CA SER A 125 -7.90 -9.29 -4.40
C SER A 125 -9.30 -8.94 -4.93
N ARG A 126 -10.06 -8.09 -4.23
CA ARG A 126 -11.35 -7.59 -4.72
C ARG A 126 -11.18 -6.68 -5.94
N ILE A 127 -10.19 -5.79 -5.93
CA ILE A 127 -9.89 -4.90 -7.08
C ILE A 127 -9.58 -5.72 -8.33
N LEU A 128 -8.80 -6.79 -8.17
CA LEU A 128 -8.45 -7.72 -9.25
C LEU A 128 -9.64 -8.51 -9.80
N SER A 129 -10.78 -8.52 -9.11
CA SER A 129 -12.02 -9.15 -9.58
C SER A 129 -12.98 -8.15 -10.24
N LEU A 130 -12.62 -6.87 -10.31
CA LEU A 130 -13.46 -5.85 -10.95
C LEU A 130 -13.24 -5.84 -12.46
N GLU A 131 -14.35 -5.72 -13.20
CA GLU A 131 -14.34 -5.41 -14.63
C GLU A 131 -14.07 -3.91 -14.85
N GLN A 132 -13.57 -3.57 -16.03
CA GLN A 132 -13.32 -2.17 -16.41
C GLN A 132 -14.66 -1.41 -16.51
N PRO A 133 -14.87 -0.31 -15.75
CA PRO A 133 -16.09 0.48 -15.82
C PRO A 133 -16.24 1.18 -17.18
N GLU A 134 -17.47 1.30 -17.69
CA GLU A 134 -17.76 1.99 -18.96
C GLU A 134 -17.29 3.45 -18.99
N GLU A 135 -17.29 4.14 -17.84
CA GLU A 135 -16.82 5.54 -17.76
C GLU A 135 -15.32 5.68 -18.03
N ASP A 136 -14.53 4.70 -17.62
CA ASP A 136 -13.09 4.70 -17.86
C ASP A 136 -12.79 4.37 -19.33
N VAL A 137 -13.59 3.49 -19.95
CA VAL A 137 -13.55 3.24 -21.40
C VAL A 137 -13.86 4.52 -22.19
N LYS A 138 -14.87 5.30 -21.75
CA LYS A 138 -15.21 6.58 -22.38
C LYS A 138 -14.11 7.64 -22.22
N LYS A 139 -13.38 7.65 -21.10
CA LYS A 139 -12.24 8.57 -20.90
C LYS A 139 -11.02 8.16 -21.73
N GLU A 140 -10.74 6.87 -21.86
CA GLU A 140 -9.63 6.34 -22.68
C GLU A 140 -9.88 6.60 -24.18
N ASN A 141 -11.15 6.53 -24.62
CA ASN A 141 -11.55 6.76 -26.01
C ASN A 141 -11.76 8.24 -26.39
N ARG A 142 -11.64 9.20 -25.45
CA ARG A 142 -11.66 10.63 -25.79
C ARG A 142 -10.33 10.99 -26.47
N GLN A 143 -10.31 10.94 -27.81
CA GLN A 143 -9.24 11.54 -28.60
C GLN A 143 -9.04 13.01 -28.20
N PRO A 144 -7.80 13.52 -28.16
CA PRO A 144 -7.57 14.95 -27.94
C PRO A 144 -8.23 15.71 -29.09
N VAL A 145 -9.28 16.46 -28.77
CA VAL A 145 -9.94 17.36 -29.71
C VAL A 145 -8.88 18.32 -30.22
N LYS A 146 -8.44 18.15 -31.47
CA LYS A 146 -7.52 19.07 -32.14
C LYS A 146 -8.18 20.45 -32.13
N HIS A 147 -7.69 21.35 -31.28
CA HIS A 147 -8.02 22.77 -31.40
C HIS A 147 -7.53 23.24 -32.78
N ARG A 148 -8.45 23.41 -33.72
CA ARG A 148 -8.19 24.17 -34.94
C ARG A 148 -7.93 25.62 -34.51
N THR A 149 -6.67 26.02 -34.50
CA THR A 149 -6.31 27.44 -34.44
C THR A 149 -6.82 28.09 -35.72
N ASN A 150 -7.95 28.79 -35.64
CA ASN A 150 -8.41 29.65 -36.72
C ASN A 150 -7.40 30.80 -36.83
N GLY A 151 -6.56 30.73 -37.88
CA GLY A 151 -5.70 31.84 -38.27
C GLY A 151 -6.57 33.04 -38.64
N LEU A 152 -6.49 34.10 -37.86
CA LEU A 152 -6.89 35.43 -38.30
C LEU A 152 -5.99 35.82 -39.48
N LYS A 153 -6.57 35.89 -40.68
CA LYS A 153 -5.95 36.61 -41.80
C LYS A 153 -6.06 38.10 -41.50
N ARG A 154 -4.92 38.79 -41.50
CA ARG A 154 -4.81 40.24 -41.68
C ARG A 154 -4.82 40.56 -43.16
#